data_AF-A0AAV1GDF1-F1
#
_entry.id   AF-A0AAV1GDF1-F1
#
_cell.length_a   1.000
_cell.length_b   1.000
_cell.length_c   1.000
_cell.angle_alpha   90.00
_cell.angle_beta   90.00
_cell.angle_gamma   90.00
#
_symmetry.space_group_name_H-M   'P 1'
#
loop_
_entity.id
_entity.type
_entity.pdbx_description
1 polymer ?
#
loop_
_entity_poly.entity_id
_entity_poly.type
_entity_poly.pdbx_seq_one_letter_code
_entity_poly.pdbx_strand_id
1 'polypeptide(L)'
;MMTGYLSAKGIKASEGRVGKVLRSIHQPYHAARQQGARNLNPIPYRADYMGHKLHVDQNEKPVMFGVTHMMATDGFSKKVVGHSTMSVKNNIVIYDEVFRSIHIAEIESDKLSTSRTVVICFLEADATVEGVTEKVKVALSSDEPITLRTSQGHEGTR
;
A
#
# COMPACT_ATOMS: atom_id res chain seq x y z
N MET A 1 -10.50 -13.16 -12.37
CA MET A 1 -11.79 -13.48 -11.70
C MET A 1 -12.59 -14.49 -12.54
N MET A 2 -13.35 -15.40 -11.90
CA MET A 2 -14.13 -16.45 -12.58
C MET A 2 -15.16 -15.89 -13.58
N THR A 3 -15.71 -14.71 -13.30
CA THR A 3 -16.58 -13.96 -14.22
C THR A 3 -15.89 -13.61 -15.54
N GLY A 4 -14.61 -13.22 -15.49
CA GLY A 4 -13.79 -12.96 -16.68
C GLY A 4 -13.51 -14.23 -17.50
N TYR A 5 -13.24 -15.35 -16.84
CA TYR A 5 -13.06 -16.64 -17.52
C TYR A 5 -14.34 -17.09 -18.25
N LEU A 6 -15.50 -16.96 -17.60
CA LEU A 6 -16.80 -17.27 -18.22
C LEU A 6 -17.07 -16.34 -19.41
N SER A 7 -16.80 -15.04 -19.27
CA SER A 7 -16.96 -14.06 -20.36
C SER A 7 -16.09 -14.40 -21.57
N ALA A 8 -14.83 -14.81 -21.35
CA ALA A 8 -13.92 -15.24 -22.41
C ALA A 8 -14.39 -16.53 -23.12
N LYS A 9 -15.21 -17.35 -22.45
CA LYS A 9 -15.90 -18.53 -23.02
C LYS A 9 -17.26 -18.18 -23.64
N GLY A 10 -17.60 -16.90 -23.77
CA GLY A 10 -18.88 -16.43 -24.31
C GLY A 10 -20.05 -16.49 -23.33
N ILE A 11 -19.79 -16.85 -22.07
CA ILE A 11 -20.81 -17.03 -21.04
C ILE A 11 -20.95 -15.73 -20.23
N LYS A 12 -22.03 -15.00 -20.46
CA LYS A 12 -22.39 -13.85 -19.62
C LYS A 12 -23.03 -14.31 -18.31
N ALA A 13 -22.38 -14.03 -17.19
CA ALA A 13 -22.90 -14.29 -15.86
C ALA A 13 -22.64 -13.10 -14.93
N SER A 14 -23.65 -12.72 -14.15
CA SER A 14 -23.49 -11.68 -13.12
C SER A 14 -22.58 -12.18 -11.99
N GLU A 15 -21.80 -11.26 -11.43
CA GLU A 15 -20.87 -11.59 -10.35
C GLU A 15 -21.59 -12.20 -9.14
N GLY A 16 -22.79 -11.70 -8.81
CA GLY A 16 -23.62 -12.26 -7.74
C GLY A 16 -24.01 -13.72 -7.98
N ARG A 17 -24.34 -14.09 -9.22
CA ARG A 17 -24.68 -15.48 -9.59
C ARG A 17 -23.46 -16.39 -9.52
N VAL A 18 -22.32 -15.92 -10.04
CA VAL A 18 -21.05 -16.66 -9.97
C VAL A 18 -20.60 -16.85 -8.52
N GLY A 19 -20.71 -15.81 -7.69
CA GLY A 19 -20.39 -15.87 -6.27
C GLY A 19 -21.26 -16.86 -5.49
N LYS A 20 -22.56 -16.95 -5.80
CA LYS A 20 -23.49 -17.91 -5.17
C LYS A 20 -23.13 -19.36 -5.51
N VAL A 21 -22.76 -19.64 -6.77
CA VAL A 21 -22.35 -20.97 -7.22
C VAL A 21 -20.98 -21.35 -6.64
N LEU A 22 -20.01 -20.44 -6.64
CA LEU A 22 -18.70 -20.69 -6.03
C LEU A 22 -18.81 -20.98 -4.52
N ARG A 23 -19.76 -20.31 -3.84
CA ARG A 23 -20.08 -20.58 -2.42
C ARG A 23 -20.58 -22.01 -2.21
N SER A 24 -21.43 -22.52 -3.08
CA SER A 24 -21.98 -23.88 -2.95
C SER A 24 -21.00 -24.97 -3.35
N ILE A 25 -20.09 -24.69 -4.29
CA ILE A 25 -19.10 -25.68 -4.76
C ILE A 25 -18.07 -26.02 -3.68
N HIS A 26 -17.63 -25.03 -2.90
CA HIS A 26 -16.60 -25.28 -1.88
C HIS A 26 -16.81 -24.42 -0.63
N GLN A 27 -17.81 -24.82 0.16
CA GLN A 27 -18.22 -24.15 1.39
C GLN A 27 -17.09 -23.97 2.42
N PRO A 28 -16.16 -24.94 2.63
CA PRO A 28 -15.05 -24.74 3.56
C PRO A 28 -14.11 -23.59 3.17
N TYR A 29 -13.82 -23.44 1.88
CA TYR A 29 -13.01 -22.32 1.36
C TYR A 29 -13.76 -20.99 1.45
N HIS A 30 -15.08 -21.02 1.26
CA HIS A 30 -15.91 -19.84 1.47
C HIS A 30 -15.93 -19.40 2.93
N ALA A 31 -16.08 -20.34 3.87
CA ALA A 31 -16.02 -20.07 5.30
C ALA A 31 -14.63 -19.60 5.73
N ALA A 32 -13.56 -20.21 5.22
CA ALA A 32 -12.18 -19.77 5.44
C ALA A 32 -11.91 -18.36 4.86
N ARG A 33 -12.57 -17.94 3.76
CA ARG A 33 -12.51 -16.56 3.25
C ARG A 33 -13.30 -15.55 4.10
N GLN A 34 -14.30 -16.01 4.85
CA GLN A 34 -15.06 -15.17 5.79
C GLN A 34 -14.34 -15.05 7.14
N GLN A 35 -13.71 -16.14 7.60
CA GLN A 35 -12.94 -16.21 8.85
C GLN A 35 -11.51 -15.74 8.72
N GLY A 36 -10.92 -15.88 7.53
CA GLY A 36 -9.63 -15.33 7.19
C GLY A 36 -9.75 -13.88 7.53
N ALA A 37 -9.10 -13.49 8.63
CA ALA A 37 -8.90 -12.11 8.98
C ALA A 37 -8.53 -11.48 7.65
N ARG A 38 -9.45 -10.68 7.10
CA ARG A 38 -8.99 -9.56 6.34
C ARG A 38 -8.12 -8.91 7.39
N ASN A 39 -6.81 -9.13 7.32
CA ASN A 39 -5.83 -8.19 7.83
C ASN A 39 -6.14 -6.95 7.01
N LEU A 40 -7.27 -6.32 7.35
CA LEU A 40 -7.68 -5.04 6.86
C LEU A 40 -6.50 -4.22 7.26
N ASN A 41 -5.88 -3.65 6.23
CA ASN A 41 -4.74 -2.79 6.42
C ASN A 41 -5.07 -1.86 7.59
N PRO A 42 -4.33 -1.92 8.72
CA PRO A 42 -4.62 -1.07 9.87
C PRO A 42 -4.52 0.41 9.49
N ILE A 43 -3.89 0.69 8.35
CA ILE A 43 -3.72 1.99 7.75
C ILE A 43 -4.60 2.09 6.49
N PRO A 44 -5.69 2.88 6.51
CA PRO A 44 -6.51 3.11 5.32
C PRO A 44 -5.71 3.85 4.23
N TYR A 45 -5.82 3.42 2.98
CA TYR A 45 -5.35 4.21 1.84
C TYR A 45 -6.21 5.47 1.70
N ARG A 46 -5.58 6.65 1.68
CA ARG A 46 -6.23 7.94 1.45
C ARG A 46 -5.97 8.41 0.02
N ALA A 47 -7.03 8.63 -0.76
CA ALA A 47 -6.96 9.15 -2.12
C ALA A 47 -7.32 10.64 -2.10
N ASP A 48 -6.35 11.53 -2.27
CA ASP A 48 -6.57 12.97 -2.15
C ASP A 48 -7.26 13.60 -3.39
N TYR A 49 -7.33 12.90 -4.53
CA TYR A 49 -8.06 13.37 -5.72
C TYR A 49 -8.51 12.24 -6.66
N MET A 50 -9.42 12.56 -7.59
CA MET A 50 -10.01 11.64 -8.56
C MET A 50 -8.94 11.13 -9.54
N GLY A 51 -8.67 9.82 -9.52
CA GLY A 51 -7.57 9.20 -10.30
C GLY A 51 -6.34 8.83 -9.47
N HIS A 52 -6.25 9.30 -8.22
CA HIS A 52 -5.27 8.83 -7.24
C HIS A 52 -5.68 7.42 -6.79
N LYS A 53 -5.19 6.41 -7.52
CA LYS A 53 -5.35 4.99 -7.19
C LYS A 53 -3.99 4.35 -7.21
N LEU A 54 -3.50 3.90 -6.06
CA LEU A 54 -2.32 3.07 -6.01
C LEU A 54 -2.67 1.69 -6.57
N HIS A 55 -2.08 1.34 -7.70
CA HIS A 55 -2.25 0.04 -8.35
C HIS A 55 -1.13 -0.89 -7.91
N VAL A 56 -1.42 -1.77 -6.96
CA VAL A 56 -0.45 -2.77 -6.47
C VAL A 56 -0.72 -4.09 -7.17
N ASP A 57 0.19 -4.48 -8.08
CA ASP A 57 0.11 -5.74 -8.82
C ASP A 57 1.21 -6.70 -8.40
N GLN A 58 0.84 -7.98 -8.31
CA GLN A 58 1.76 -9.09 -8.11
C GLN A 58 2.19 -9.63 -9.47
N ASN A 59 3.50 -9.67 -9.74
CA ASN A 59 4.01 -10.41 -10.88
C ASN A 59 4.00 -11.91 -10.56
N GLU A 60 3.16 -12.68 -11.26
CA GLU A 60 3.03 -14.12 -11.05
C GLU A 60 4.15 -14.93 -11.74
N LYS A 61 4.92 -14.32 -12.67
CA LYS A 61 6.02 -15.03 -13.37
C LYS A 61 7.13 -15.52 -12.44
N PRO A 62 7.67 -14.71 -11.51
CA PRO A 62 8.72 -15.16 -10.59
C PRO A 62 8.26 -16.20 -9.57
N VAL A 63 6.94 -16.43 -9.43
CA VAL A 63 6.39 -17.44 -8.51
C VAL A 63 6.93 -18.84 -8.86
N MET A 64 7.22 -19.10 -10.14
CA MET A 64 7.83 -20.35 -10.60
C MET A 64 9.24 -20.59 -10.04
N PHE A 65 9.92 -19.54 -9.57
CA PHE A 65 11.24 -19.59 -8.95
C PHE A 65 11.19 -19.44 -7.43
N GLY A 66 10.00 -19.57 -6.82
CA GLY A 66 9.82 -19.38 -5.38
C GLY A 66 9.98 -17.93 -4.93
N VAL A 67 9.70 -16.97 -5.82
CA VAL A 67 9.80 -15.54 -5.54
C VAL A 67 8.48 -14.85 -5.89
N THR A 68 8.00 -14.02 -4.98
CA THR A 68 6.90 -13.09 -5.20
C THR A 68 7.47 -11.69 -5.40
N HIS A 69 7.19 -11.07 -6.55
CA HIS A 69 7.50 -9.68 -6.79
C HIS A 69 6.21 -8.87 -6.88
N MET A 70 6.14 -7.77 -6.14
CA MET A 70 5.01 -6.85 -6.10
C MET A 70 5.48 -5.49 -6.59
N MET A 71 4.67 -4.82 -7.40
CA MET A 71 4.96 -3.48 -7.90
C MET A 71 3.76 -2.58 -7.65
N ALA A 72 4.04 -1.39 -7.14
CA ALA A 72 3.06 -0.37 -6.86
C ALA A 72 3.21 0.77 -7.87
N THR A 73 2.14 1.04 -8.60
CA THR A 73 2.11 2.02 -9.69
C THR A 73 1.09 3.10 -9.34
N ASP A 74 1.47 4.36 -9.49
CA ASP A 74 0.52 5.46 -9.35
C ASP A 74 -0.45 5.48 -10.54
N GLY A 75 -1.75 5.42 -10.24
CA GLY A 75 -2.82 5.43 -11.21
C GLY A 75 -2.92 6.71 -12.02
N PHE A 76 -2.44 7.85 -11.50
CA PHE A 76 -2.44 9.14 -12.19
C PHE A 76 -1.22 9.28 -13.12
N SER A 77 -0.01 9.25 -12.56
CA SER A 77 1.24 9.45 -13.32
C SER A 77 1.69 8.23 -14.12
N LYS A 78 1.12 7.04 -13.86
CA LYS A 78 1.56 5.74 -14.40
C LYS A 78 2.99 5.35 -14.05
N LYS A 79 3.63 6.06 -13.12
CA LYS A 79 4.99 5.77 -12.65
C LYS A 79 4.97 4.72 -11.54
N VAL A 80 6.06 3.97 -11.43
CA VAL A 80 6.29 3.06 -10.30
C VAL A 80 6.65 3.90 -9.07
N VAL A 81 5.93 3.70 -7.97
CA VAL A 81 6.14 4.39 -6.69
C VAL A 81 6.79 3.49 -5.64
N GLY A 82 6.78 2.17 -5.85
CA GLY A 82 7.38 1.21 -4.94
C GLY A 82 7.38 -0.20 -5.51
N HIS A 83 8.25 -1.05 -5.00
CA HIS A 83 8.30 -2.46 -5.35
C HIS A 83 8.83 -3.27 -4.17
N SER A 84 8.49 -4.56 -4.15
CA SER A 84 8.90 -5.48 -3.10
C SER A 84 9.17 -6.87 -3.68
N THR A 85 10.26 -7.50 -3.25
CA THR A 85 10.61 -8.86 -3.69
C THR A 85 10.84 -9.74 -2.48
N MET A 86 10.14 -10.88 -2.41
CA MET A 86 10.17 -11.78 -1.26
C MET A 86 10.00 -13.22 -1.68
N SER A 87 10.52 -14.17 -0.90
CA SER A 87 10.38 -15.61 -1.17
C SER A 87 8.92 -16.09 -1.02
N VAL A 88 8.23 -15.64 0.02
CA VAL A 88 6.81 -15.91 0.28
C VAL A 88 6.10 -14.60 0.50
N LYS A 89 4.90 -14.46 -0.08
CA LYS A 89 4.07 -13.27 0.05
C LYS A 89 3.81 -12.94 1.53
N ASN A 90 4.29 -11.79 1.95
CA ASN A 90 4.08 -11.20 3.26
C ASN A 90 3.51 -9.80 3.10
N ASN A 91 2.22 -9.64 3.40
CA ASN A 91 1.54 -8.37 3.25
C ASN A 91 2.14 -7.26 4.12
N ILE A 92 2.69 -7.58 5.30
CA ILE A 92 3.30 -6.57 6.19
C ILE A 92 4.52 -5.94 5.50
N VAL A 93 5.40 -6.77 4.95
CA VAL A 93 6.60 -6.32 4.22
C VAL A 93 6.21 -5.52 2.98
N ILE A 94 5.18 -5.98 2.25
CA ILE A 94 4.66 -5.23 1.10
C ILE A 94 4.24 -3.82 1.53
N TYR A 95 3.51 -3.69 2.64
CA TYR A 95 3.05 -2.39 3.09
C TYR A 95 4.20 -1.52 3.58
N ASP A 96 5.19 -2.06 4.28
CA ASP A 96 6.35 -1.32 4.76
C ASP A 96 7.24 -0.80 3.60
N GLU A 97 7.44 -1.64 2.58
CA GLU A 97 8.28 -1.30 1.42
C GLU A 97 7.55 -0.40 0.41
N VAL A 98 6.22 -0.52 0.28
CA VAL A 98 5.40 0.28 -0.64
C VAL A 98 4.90 1.58 0.00
N PHE A 99 4.64 1.58 1.32
CA PHE A 99 4.15 2.73 2.07
C PHE A 99 5.17 3.11 3.15
N ARG A 100 5.87 4.22 2.94
CA ARG A 100 6.78 4.74 3.97
C ARG A 100 5.99 5.51 5.04
N SER A 101 6.01 5.01 6.27
CA SER A 101 5.53 5.75 7.43
C SER A 101 6.56 6.78 7.89
N ILE A 102 6.10 8.01 8.07
CA ILE A 102 6.85 9.09 8.73
C ILE A 102 6.29 9.25 10.13
N HIS A 103 7.15 9.07 11.12
CA HIS A 103 6.82 9.32 12.51
C HIS A 103 7.12 10.79 12.83
N ILE A 104 6.11 11.49 13.32
CA ILE A 104 6.23 12.84 13.83
C ILE A 104 6.42 12.73 15.32
N ALA A 105 7.48 13.36 15.78
CA ALA A 105 7.76 13.45 17.19
C ALA A 105 7.89 14.90 17.62
N GLU A 106 7.36 15.18 18.80
CA GLU A 106 7.50 16.46 19.47
C GLU A 106 8.66 16.35 20.46
N ILE A 107 9.41 17.45 20.59
CA ILE A 107 10.48 17.54 21.57
C ILE A 107 9.84 18.01 22.88
N GLU A 108 9.67 17.10 23.82
CA GLU A 108 9.27 17.42 25.19
C GLU A 108 10.47 17.21 26.11
N SER A 109 10.91 18.26 26.81
CA SER A 109 12.02 18.18 27.77
C SER A 109 13.31 17.55 27.20
N ASP A 110 13.75 18.00 26.01
CA ASP A 110 14.90 17.46 25.26
C ASP A 110 14.82 15.97 24.90
N LYS A 111 13.64 15.35 25.05
CA LYS A 111 13.38 13.98 24.61
C LYS A 111 12.38 13.96 23.46
N LEU A 112 12.71 13.14 22.46
CA LEU A 112 11.85 12.91 21.31
C LEU A 112 10.68 12.01 21.74
N SER A 113 9.46 12.55 21.75
CA SER A 113 8.24 11.79 22.04
C SER A 113 7.42 11.64 20.76
N THR A 114 7.11 10.39 20.36
CA THR A 114 6.31 10.17 19.15
C THR A 114 4.89 10.66 19.39
N SER A 115 4.51 11.76 18.73
CA SER A 115 3.21 12.40 18.87
C SER A 115 2.21 11.82 17.86
N ARG A 116 2.63 11.65 16.59
CA ARG A 116 1.75 11.20 15.49
C ARG A 116 2.50 10.35 14.48
N THR A 117 1.79 9.49 13.74
CA THR A 117 2.35 8.79 12.58
C THR A 117 1.55 9.20 11.34
N VAL A 118 2.26 9.60 10.28
CA VAL A 118 1.67 9.96 8.99
C VAL A 118 2.25 9.04 7.94
N VAL A 119 1.39 8.46 7.11
CA VAL A 119 1.80 7.58 6.02
C VAL A 119 1.76 8.38 4.74
N ILE A 120 2.90 8.48 4.06
CA ILE A 120 3.06 9.38 2.91
C ILE A 120 3.56 8.57 1.73
N CYS A 121 2.84 8.68 0.61
CA CYS A 121 3.27 8.12 -0.67
C CYS A 121 4.01 9.21 -1.46
N PHE A 122 5.22 8.91 -1.90
CA PHE A 122 5.98 9.75 -2.82
C PHE A 122 6.66 8.88 -3.87
N LEU A 123 6.81 9.42 -5.08
CA LEU A 123 7.64 8.79 -6.09
C LEU A 123 9.09 8.84 -5.62
N GLU A 124 9.93 7.87 -6.02
CA GLU A 124 11.36 7.91 -5.71
C GLU A 124 12.03 9.19 -6.24
N ALA A 125 11.55 9.73 -7.36
CA ALA A 125 11.99 11.02 -7.91
C ALA A 125 11.57 12.23 -7.05
N ASP A 126 10.54 12.09 -6.21
CA ASP A 126 10.02 13.13 -5.32
C ASP A 126 10.51 12.92 -3.86
N ALA A 127 11.39 11.93 -3.63
CA ALA A 127 11.94 11.58 -2.33
C ALA A 127 13.04 12.54 -1.85
N THR A 128 12.93 13.83 -2.16
CA THR A 128 13.84 14.87 -1.64
C THR A 128 13.36 15.37 -0.28
N VAL A 129 14.25 16.02 0.48
CA VAL A 129 13.88 16.60 1.79
C VAL A 129 12.71 17.57 1.63
N GLU A 130 12.73 18.43 0.61
CA GLU A 130 11.67 19.40 0.34
C GLU A 130 10.37 18.71 -0.07
N GLY A 131 10.43 17.74 -0.98
CA GLY A 131 9.26 17.03 -1.48
C GLY A 131 8.55 16.24 -0.39
N VAL A 132 9.32 15.58 0.49
CA VAL A 132 8.79 14.90 1.66
C VAL A 132 8.21 15.90 2.66
N THR A 133 8.93 16.99 2.95
CA THR A 133 8.47 18.02 3.91
C THR A 133 7.14 18.65 3.50
N GLU A 134 6.98 19.02 2.23
CA GLU A 134 5.73 19.60 1.71
C GLU A 134 4.57 18.60 1.79
N LYS A 135 4.80 17.32 1.46
CA LYS A 135 3.77 16.28 1.62
C LYS A 135 3.39 16.05 3.08
N VAL A 136 4.34 16.12 4.02
CA VAL A 136 4.05 16.03 5.47
C VAL A 136 3.18 17.21 5.90
N LYS A 137 3.54 18.44 5.52
CA LYS A 137 2.76 19.65 5.83
C LYS A 137 1.32 19.55 5.33
N VAL A 138 1.14 19.14 4.07
CA VAL A 138 -0.18 18.91 3.47
C VAL A 138 -0.97 17.85 4.26
N ALA A 139 -0.33 16.73 4.59
CA ALA A 139 -0.99 15.64 5.32
C ALA A 139 -1.40 16.06 6.75
N LEU A 140 -0.63 16.96 7.37
CA LEU A 140 -0.91 17.52 8.68
C LEU A 140 -1.83 18.73 8.68
N SER A 141 -2.08 19.33 7.51
CA SER A 141 -2.73 20.64 7.41
C SER A 141 -2.02 21.69 8.29
N SER A 142 -0.69 21.69 8.27
CA SER A 142 0.16 22.58 9.08
C SER A 142 1.22 23.26 8.22
N ASP A 143 1.40 24.57 8.43
CA ASP A 143 2.44 25.38 7.81
C ASP A 143 3.69 25.52 8.69
N GLU A 144 3.71 24.85 9.85
CA GLU A 144 4.85 24.90 10.76
C GLU A 144 6.12 24.33 10.11
N PRO A 145 7.31 24.87 10.45
CA PRO A 145 8.57 24.34 9.98
C PRO A 145 8.80 22.93 10.54
N ILE A 146 9.00 21.96 9.65
CA ILE A 146 9.25 20.56 10.00
C ILE A 146 10.71 20.23 9.69
N THR A 147 11.43 19.68 10.66
CA THR A 147 12.78 19.15 10.47
C THR A 147 12.71 17.63 10.30
N LEU A 148 13.15 17.13 9.15
CA LEU A 148 13.21 15.69 8.90
C LEU A 148 14.52 15.10 9.46
N ARG A 149 14.39 14.07 10.30
CA ARG A 149 15.51 13.27 10.79
C ARG A 149 15.36 11.82 10.38
N THR A 150 16.49 11.19 10.10
CA THR A 150 16.58 9.75 9.92
C THR A 150 16.32 9.03 11.25
N SER A 151 16.05 7.73 11.20
CA SER A 151 15.91 6.89 12.40
C SER A 151 17.17 6.87 13.28
N GLN A 152 18.33 7.26 12.73
CA GLN A 152 19.59 7.40 13.46
C GLN A 152 19.85 8.82 13.98
N GLY A 153 18.89 9.75 13.84
CA GLY A 153 18.97 11.10 14.39
C GLY A 153 19.73 12.11 13.51
N HIS A 154 20.33 11.67 12.39
CA HIS A 154 20.94 12.58 11.42
C HIS A 154 19.85 13.39 10.70
N GLU A 155 20.09 14.69 10.54
CA GLU A 155 19.26 15.53 9.68
C GLU A 155 19.33 14.99 8.25
N GLY A 156 18.16 14.87 7.63
CA GLY A 156 18.05 14.45 6.23
C GLY A 156 18.85 15.41 5.36
N THR A 157 20.02 14.95 4.89
CA THR A 157 20.90 15.73 4.02
C THR A 157 20.90 15.08 2.66
N ARG A 158 19.97 15.55 1.80
CA ARG A 158 20.11 15.49 0.36
C ARG A 158 19.19 16.47 -0.35
#